data_AF-A0A651H7G9-F1
#
_entry.id   AF-A0A651H7G9-F1
#
_cell.length_a   1.000
_cell.length_b   1.000
_cell.length_c   1.000
_cell.angle_alpha   90.00
_cell.angle_beta   90.00
_cell.angle_gamma   90.00
#
_symmetry.space_group_name_H-M   'P 1'
#
loop_
_entity.id
_entity.type
_entity.pdbx_description
1 polymer ?
#
loop_
_entity_poly.entity_id
_entity_poly.type
_entity_poly.pdbx_seq_one_letter_code
_entity_poly.pdbx_strand_id
1 'polypeptide(L)'
;MILACNYEEVTALSHGARALLGESFTESYSAVAAPTEAREAVEAILPLLTGDLSFTTLAEQQVAELAVDSIVEHLRETMEVNVAATHPAAEEAVAAYFEFAHALCVLSRLQELGAEMRALVEVMTGRPVDVESAETFHFPD
;
A
#
# COMPACT_ATOMS: atom_id res chain seq x y z
N MET A 1 16.99 -0.99 1.52
CA MET A 1 16.31 -0.65 0.23
C MET A 1 15.24 0.40 0.49
N ILE A 2 15.17 1.48 -0.30
CA ILE A 2 14.32 2.63 0.00
C ILE A 2 13.33 2.89 -1.15
N LEU A 3 12.06 3.05 -0.80
CA LEU A 3 11.00 3.56 -1.66
C LEU A 3 10.75 5.03 -1.31
N ALA A 4 11.13 5.94 -2.20
CA ALA A 4 10.90 7.37 -2.00
C ALA A 4 9.42 7.73 -2.18
N CYS A 5 8.85 8.44 -1.21
CA CYS A 5 7.44 8.84 -1.23
C CYS A 5 7.32 10.36 -1.13
N ASN A 6 6.49 10.95 -1.98
CA ASN A 6 6.17 12.37 -1.87
C ASN A 6 5.04 12.63 -0.86
N TYR A 7 4.80 13.90 -0.55
CA TYR A 7 3.78 14.30 0.43
C TYR A 7 2.37 13.81 0.08
N GLU A 8 1.96 13.90 -1.18
CA GLU A 8 0.62 13.49 -1.63
C GLU A 8 0.44 11.98 -1.54
N GLU A 9 1.49 11.22 -1.86
CA GLU A 9 1.52 9.76 -1.73
C GLU A 9 1.39 9.31 -0.28
N VAL A 10 2.18 9.90 0.62
CA VAL A 10 2.10 9.61 2.06
C VAL A 10 0.72 9.97 2.61
N THR A 11 0.18 11.11 2.18
CA THR A 11 -1.13 11.59 2.62
C THR A 11 -2.26 10.66 2.13
N ALA A 12 -2.24 10.28 0.85
CA ALA A 12 -3.24 9.38 0.27
C ALA A 12 -3.21 8.00 0.94
N LEU A 13 -2.02 7.42 1.14
CA LEU A 13 -1.90 6.13 1.85
C LEU A 13 -2.36 6.23 3.29
N SER A 14 -1.99 7.30 4.00
CA SER A 14 -2.39 7.52 5.40
C SER A 14 -3.90 7.70 5.54
N HIS A 15 -4.52 8.40 4.58
CA HIS A 15 -5.97 8.59 4.53
C HIS A 15 -6.68 7.25 4.27
N GLY A 16 -6.29 6.55 3.21
CA GLY A 16 -6.87 5.27 2.83
C GLY A 16 -6.68 4.18 3.89
N ALA A 17 -5.51 4.13 4.55
CA ALA A 17 -5.26 3.22 5.66
C ALA A 17 -6.21 3.46 6.83
N ARG A 18 -6.37 4.72 7.26
CA ARG A 18 -7.29 5.06 8.37
C ARG A 18 -8.74 4.79 8.02
N ALA A 19 -9.14 5.09 6.79
CA ALA A 19 -10.49 4.82 6.31
C ALA A 19 -10.77 3.30 6.29
N LEU A 20 -9.85 2.50 5.75
CA LEU A 20 -9.94 1.03 5.73
C LEU A 20 -9.98 0.44 7.15
N LEU A 21 -9.17 0.97 8.08
CA LEU A 21 -9.16 0.51 9.47
C LEU A 21 -10.40 0.93 10.26
N GLY A 22 -11.22 1.84 9.73
CA GLY A 22 -12.46 2.32 10.34
C GLY A 22 -12.29 3.50 11.29
N GLU A 23 -11.18 4.24 11.23
CA GLU A 23 -10.92 5.40 12.10
C GLU A 23 -11.67 6.68 11.67
N SER A 24 -12.60 6.63 10.71
CA SER A 24 -13.38 7.81 10.29
C SER A 24 -14.86 7.49 10.03
N PHE A 25 -15.66 7.79 11.07
CA PHE A 25 -17.02 8.32 11.10
C PHE A 25 -18.14 7.72 10.23
N THR A 26 -19.10 7.09 10.93
CA THR A 26 -20.57 7.07 10.71
C THR A 26 -21.16 6.58 9.39
N GLU A 27 -21.89 5.46 9.53
CA GLU A 27 -23.10 5.05 8.82
C GLU A 27 -23.14 5.07 7.28
N SER A 28 -23.34 3.86 6.75
CA SER A 28 -23.87 3.55 5.42
C SER A 28 -22.85 3.56 4.29
N TYR A 29 -22.10 2.47 4.14
CA TYR A 29 -22.13 1.59 2.96
C TYR A 29 -21.51 0.25 3.39
N SER A 30 -21.94 -0.84 2.76
CA SER A 30 -21.57 -2.22 3.06
C SER A 30 -20.06 -2.44 3.00
N ALA A 31 -19.33 -2.14 4.07
CA ALA A 31 -17.92 -2.45 4.20
C ALA A 31 -17.77 -3.97 4.28
N VAL A 32 -17.40 -4.60 3.16
CA VAL A 32 -16.85 -5.95 3.19
C VAL A 32 -15.57 -5.85 4.01
N ALA A 33 -15.54 -6.50 5.16
CA ALA A 33 -14.37 -6.50 6.02
C ALA A 33 -13.17 -7.04 5.22
N ALA A 34 -12.07 -6.29 5.21
CA ALA A 34 -10.81 -6.78 4.65
C ALA A 34 -10.41 -8.11 5.33
N PRO A 35 -9.75 -9.05 4.61
CA PRO A 35 -9.18 -10.23 5.22
C PRO A 35 -8.28 -9.87 6.41
N THR A 36 -8.26 -10.70 7.46
CA THR A 36 -7.52 -10.40 8.71
C THR A 36 -6.05 -10.06 8.46
N GLU A 37 -5.37 -10.81 7.59
CA GLU A 37 -3.98 -10.61 7.23
C GLU A 37 -3.74 -9.24 6.56
N ALA A 38 -4.62 -8.83 5.65
CA ALA A 38 -4.56 -7.53 5.00
C ALA A 38 -4.73 -6.39 6.02
N ARG A 39 -5.65 -6.55 6.97
CA ARG A 39 -5.87 -5.56 8.03
C ARG A 39 -4.63 -5.44 8.93
N GLU A 40 -4.06 -6.56 9.36
CA GLU A 40 -2.83 -6.58 10.18
C GLU A 40 -1.67 -5.91 9.44
N ALA A 41 -1.53 -6.16 8.14
CA ALA A 41 -0.53 -5.52 7.31
C ALA A 41 -0.72 -3.99 7.24
N VAL A 42 -1.96 -3.52 7.06
CA VAL A 42 -2.29 -2.07 7.07
C VAL A 42 -2.00 -1.44 8.43
N GLU A 43 -2.35 -2.10 9.53
CA GLU A 43 -2.02 -1.64 10.90
C GLU A 43 -0.51 -1.54 11.12
N ALA A 44 0.27 -2.49 10.57
CA ALA A 44 1.71 -2.51 10.69
C ALA A 44 2.40 -1.35 9.94
N ILE A 45 1.91 -0.98 8.75
CA ILE A 45 2.56 0.09 7.96
C ILE A 45 2.09 1.50 8.33
N LEU A 46 0.88 1.67 8.89
CA LEU A 46 0.31 2.99 9.16
C LEU A 46 1.25 3.94 9.95
N PRO A 47 1.95 3.50 11.00
CA PRO A 47 2.90 4.35 11.72
C PRO A 47 4.12 4.78 10.89
N LEU A 48 4.45 4.03 9.84
CA LEU A 48 5.60 4.27 8.96
C LEU A 48 5.27 5.26 7.84
N LEU A 49 3.99 5.53 7.56
CA LEU A 49 3.51 6.47 6.55
C LEU A 49 3.73 7.93 6.98
N THR A 50 4.99 8.31 7.14
CA THR A 50 5.43 9.67 7.47
C THR A 50 6.45 10.24 6.48
N GLY A 51 6.89 9.42 5.52
CA GLY A 51 7.90 9.77 4.52
C GLY A 51 8.26 8.56 3.66
N ASP A 52 9.54 8.48 3.29
CA ASP A 52 10.09 7.34 2.55
C ASP A 52 9.95 6.04 3.35
N LEU A 53 9.74 4.93 2.64
CA LEU A 53 9.67 3.60 3.24
C LEU A 53 11.00 2.87 3.03
N SER A 54 11.56 2.35 4.12
CA SER A 54 12.80 1.57 4.09
C SER A 54 12.51 0.11 4.42
N PHE A 55 13.11 -0.78 3.62
CA PHE A 55 13.00 -2.23 3.76
C PHE A 55 14.39 -2.84 3.91
N THR A 56 14.58 -3.55 5.00
CA THR A 56 15.80 -4.30 5.30
C THR A 56 15.68 -5.76 4.86
N THR A 57 14.46 -6.28 4.74
CA THR A 57 14.18 -7.65 4.28
C THR A 57 13.10 -7.67 3.20
N LEU A 58 13.05 -8.76 2.42
CA LEU A 58 12.00 -8.94 1.42
C LEU A 58 10.64 -9.21 2.09
N ALA A 59 10.62 -9.85 3.26
CA ALA A 59 9.39 -10.05 4.04
C ALA A 59 8.74 -8.71 4.44
N GLU A 60 9.52 -7.72 4.88
CA GLU A 60 9.02 -6.38 5.18
C GLU A 60 8.39 -5.71 3.95
N GLN A 61 9.04 -5.83 2.79
CA GLN A 61 8.52 -5.31 1.53
C GLN A 61 7.20 -6.00 1.15
N GLN A 62 7.09 -7.32 1.31
CA GLN A 62 5.88 -8.08 1.00
C GLN A 62 4.69 -7.71 1.89
N VAL A 63 4.93 -7.50 3.19
CA VAL A 63 3.90 -7.01 4.13
C VAL A 63 3.44 -5.61 3.70
N ALA A 64 4.35 -4.73 3.32
CA ALA A 64 3.98 -3.41 2.82
C ALA A 64 3.23 -3.47 1.49
N GLU A 65 3.60 -4.37 0.58
CA GLU A 65 2.90 -4.57 -0.69
C GLU A 65 1.46 -5.01 -0.46
N LEU A 66 1.23 -6.00 0.41
CA LEU A 66 -0.10 -6.45 0.79
C LEU A 66 -0.95 -5.33 1.38
N ALA A 67 -0.36 -4.53 2.27
CA ALA A 67 -1.04 -3.42 2.91
C ALA A 67 -1.41 -2.31 1.91
N VAL A 68 -0.46 -1.90 1.05
CA VAL A 68 -0.67 -0.86 0.04
C VAL A 68 -1.67 -1.32 -1.01
N ASP A 69 -1.63 -2.59 -1.44
CA ASP A 69 -2.62 -3.17 -2.36
C ASP A 69 -4.04 -3.07 -1.78
N SER A 70 -4.20 -3.42 -0.50
CA SER A 70 -5.49 -3.32 0.21
C SER A 70 -6.00 -1.87 0.30
N ILE A 71 -5.09 -0.90 0.53
CA ILE A 71 -5.43 0.52 0.54
C ILE A 71 -5.84 1.00 -0.85
N VAL A 72 -5.12 0.60 -1.90
CA VAL A 72 -5.43 0.96 -3.29
C VAL A 72 -6.80 0.45 -3.69
N GLU A 73 -7.14 -0.80 -3.36
CA GLU A 73 -8.46 -1.35 -3.65
C GLU A 73 -9.58 -0.60 -2.93
N HIS A 74 -9.38 -0.25 -1.65
CA HIS A 74 -10.34 0.55 -0.91
C HIS A 74 -10.54 1.96 -1.51
N LEU A 75 -9.45 2.62 -1.92
CA LEU A 75 -9.51 3.93 -2.56
C LEU A 75 -10.14 3.85 -3.96
N ARG A 76 -9.90 2.76 -4.71
CA ARG A 76 -10.55 2.49 -5.99
C ARG A 76 -12.06 2.40 -5.84
N GLU A 77 -12.55 1.60 -4.88
CA GLU A 77 -13.97 1.47 -4.58
C GLU A 77 -14.59 2.81 -4.16
N THR A 78 -13.90 3.56 -3.30
CA THR A 78 -14.33 4.89 -2.85
C THR A 78 -14.45 5.87 -4.02
N MET A 79 -13.44 5.91 -4.90
CA MET A 79 -13.47 6.71 -6.13
C MET A 79 -14.64 6.31 -7.03
N GLU A 80 -14.85 5.01 -7.28
CA GLU A 80 -15.95 4.51 -8.11
C GLU A 80 -17.32 4.92 -7.56
N VAL A 81 -17.51 4.82 -6.23
CA VAL A 81 -18.74 5.27 -5.55
C VAL A 81 -18.95 6.77 -5.72
N ASN A 82 -17.91 7.60 -5.49
CA ASN A 82 -18.02 9.05 -5.61
C ASN A 82 -18.30 9.49 -7.06
N VAL A 83 -17.64 8.88 -8.04
CA VAL A 83 -17.88 9.14 -9.47
C VAL A 83 -19.32 8.76 -9.85
N ALA A 84 -19.82 7.62 -9.36
CA ALA A 84 -21.17 7.16 -9.66
C ALA A 84 -22.26 8.00 -8.97
N ALA A 85 -22.02 8.46 -7.74
CA ALA A 85 -22.95 9.26 -6.96
C ALA A 85 -23.02 10.72 -7.42
N THR A 86 -21.96 11.23 -8.05
CA THR A 86 -21.83 12.63 -8.46
C THR A 86 -21.57 12.75 -9.97
N HIS A 87 -20.89 13.82 -10.39
CA HIS A 87 -20.40 13.97 -11.75
C HIS A 87 -18.88 13.68 -11.75
N PRO A 88 -18.28 13.08 -12.80
CA PRO A 88 -16.84 12.80 -12.82
C PRO A 88 -15.92 14.02 -12.64
N ALA A 89 -16.44 15.23 -12.89
CA ALA A 89 -15.75 16.50 -12.67
C ALA A 89 -16.21 17.25 -11.41
N ALA A 90 -16.98 16.61 -10.53
CA ALA A 90 -17.27 17.12 -9.20
C ALA A 90 -16.01 17.06 -8.33
N GLU A 91 -15.89 17.99 -7.39
CA GLU A 91 -14.72 18.14 -6.53
C GLU A 91 -14.40 16.84 -5.77
N GLU A 92 -15.42 16.17 -5.26
CA GLU A 92 -15.30 14.93 -4.48
C GLU A 92 -14.81 13.76 -5.33
N ALA A 93 -15.30 13.65 -6.57
CA ALA A 93 -14.86 12.63 -7.52
C ALA A 93 -13.40 12.84 -7.95
N VAL A 94 -13.01 14.10 -8.17
CA VAL A 94 -11.64 14.46 -8.53
C VAL A 94 -10.69 14.22 -7.37
N ALA A 95 -11.06 14.57 -6.14
CA ALA A 95 -10.26 14.31 -4.95
C ALA A 95 -10.02 12.80 -4.75
N ALA A 96 -11.08 11.99 -4.82
CA ALA A 96 -10.97 10.53 -4.68
C ALA A 96 -10.12 9.90 -5.80
N TYR A 97 -10.19 10.44 -7.03
CA TYR A 97 -9.32 10.01 -8.11
C TYR A 97 -7.84 10.28 -7.80
N PHE A 98 -7.49 11.46 -7.29
CA PHE A 98 -6.10 11.77 -6.94
C PHE A 98 -5.58 10.89 -5.82
N GLU A 99 -6.37 10.66 -4.76
CA GLU A 99 -5.99 9.74 -3.68
C GLU A 99 -5.69 8.33 -4.20
N PHE A 100 -6.60 7.78 -5.01
CA PHE A 100 -6.39 6.49 -5.66
C PHE A 100 -5.15 6.48 -6.56
N ALA A 101 -4.99 7.49 -7.42
CA ALA A 101 -3.89 7.56 -8.36
C ALA A 101 -2.52 7.65 -7.66
N HIS A 102 -2.44 8.43 -6.57
CA HIS A 102 -1.21 8.52 -5.76
C HIS A 102 -0.87 7.19 -5.10
N ALA A 103 -1.84 6.52 -4.47
CA ALA A 103 -1.63 5.21 -3.87
C ALA A 103 -1.23 4.15 -4.92
N LEU A 104 -1.88 4.15 -6.09
CA LEU A 104 -1.57 3.23 -7.19
C LEU A 104 -0.13 3.42 -7.71
N CYS A 105 0.35 4.67 -7.81
CA CYS A 105 1.74 4.96 -8.18
C CYS A 105 2.75 4.42 -7.16
N VAL A 106 2.41 4.43 -5.86
CA VAL A 106 3.25 3.79 -4.84
C VAL A 106 3.24 2.28 -5.02
N LEU A 107 2.06 1.66 -5.18
CA LEU A 107 1.94 0.22 -5.35
C LEU A 107 2.78 -0.30 -6.52
N SER A 108 2.70 0.36 -7.68
CA SER A 108 3.49 0.00 -8.86
C SER A 108 4.99 0.01 -8.57
N ARG A 109 5.50 1.05 -7.90
CA ARG A 109 6.93 1.17 -7.57
C ARG A 109 7.35 0.20 -6.47
N LEU A 110 6.45 -0.12 -5.54
CA LEU A 110 6.69 -1.09 -4.48
C LEU A 110 6.79 -2.52 -5.05
N GLN A 111 5.96 -2.86 -6.03
CA GLN A 111 6.03 -4.13 -6.77
C GLN A 111 7.33 -4.25 -7.57
N GLU A 112 7.74 -3.18 -8.24
CA GLU A 112 9.05 -3.11 -8.94
C GLU A 112 10.20 -3.34 -7.96
N LEU A 113 10.19 -2.64 -6.81
CA LEU A 113 11.20 -2.81 -5.76
C LEU A 113 11.23 -4.25 -5.22
N GLY A 114 10.06 -4.86 -4.99
CA GLY A 114 9.95 -6.26 -4.55
C GLY A 114 10.49 -7.24 -5.59
N ALA A 115 10.27 -6.99 -6.88
CA ALA A 115 10.86 -7.77 -7.96
C ALA A 115 12.38 -7.66 -7.99
N GLU A 116 12.93 -6.46 -7.82
CA GLU A 116 14.38 -6.21 -7.74
C GLU A 116 15.00 -6.90 -6.51
N MET A 117 14.38 -6.76 -5.33
CA MET A 117 14.83 -7.42 -4.10
C MET A 117 14.85 -8.94 -4.27
N ARG A 118 13.78 -9.52 -4.81
CA ARG A 118 13.72 -10.96 -5.11
C ARG A 118 14.87 -11.40 -6.02
N ALA A 119 15.08 -10.69 -7.13
CA ALA A 119 16.16 -11.01 -8.07
C ALA A 119 17.55 -10.94 -7.41
N LEU A 120 17.79 -9.97 -6.53
CA LEU A 120 19.05 -9.86 -5.78
C LEU A 120 19.26 -11.03 -4.82
N VAL A 121 18.24 -11.47 -4.09
CA VAL A 121 18.32 -12.65 -3.22
C VAL A 121 18.68 -13.88 -4.05
N GLU A 122 18.02 -14.09 -5.20
CA GLU A 122 18.28 -15.25 -6.06
C GLU A 122 19.69 -15.26 -6.63
N VAL A 123 20.19 -14.10 -7.06
CA VAL A 123 21.55 -13.95 -7.58
C VAL A 123 22.59 -14.22 -6.51
N MET A 124 22.38 -13.72 -5.28
CA MET A 124 23.35 -13.82 -4.19
C MET A 124 23.37 -15.20 -3.53
N THR A 125 22.22 -15.86 -3.47
CA THR A 125 22.08 -17.18 -2.83
C THR A 125 22.20 -18.34 -3.83
N GLY A 126 22.01 -18.07 -5.12
CA GLY A 126 22.03 -19.09 -6.18
C GLY A 126 20.80 -20.02 -6.17
N ARG A 127 19.74 -19.67 -5.44
CA ARG A 127 18.50 -20.44 -5.32
C ARG A 127 17.26 -19.53 -5.40
N PRO A 128 16.10 -20.04 -5.83
CA PRO A 128 14.85 -19.28 -5.78
C PRO A 128 14.54 -18.78 -4.36
N VAL A 129 13.84 -17.65 -4.25
CA VAL A 129 13.41 -17.14 -2.94
C VAL A 129 12.40 -18.09 -2.29
N ASP A 130 12.65 -18.38 -1.02
CA ASP A 130 11.76 -19.07 -0.09
C ASP A 130 11.44 -18.18 1.12
N VAL A 131 10.54 -18.63 2.00
CA VAL A 131 10.13 -17.86 3.19
C VAL A 131 11.33 -17.53 4.08
N GLU A 132 12.23 -18.51 4.29
CA GLU A 132 13.43 -18.33 5.09
C GLU A 132 14.34 -17.23 4.53
N SER A 133 14.64 -17.26 3.23
CA SER A 133 15.48 -16.23 2.61
C SER A 133 14.80 -14.88 2.53
N ALA A 134 13.47 -14.82 2.40
CA ALA A 134 12.74 -13.55 2.43
C ALA A 134 12.83 -12.84 3.79
N GLU A 135 12.86 -13.61 4.89
CA GLU A 135 12.96 -13.09 6.27
C GLU A 135 14.41 -12.83 6.71
N THR A 136 15.36 -13.65 6.27
CA THR A 136 16.73 -13.66 6.84
C THR A 136 17.76 -12.95 5.96
N PHE A 137 17.49 -12.73 4.67
CA PHE A 137 18.39 -12.00 3.80
C PHE A 137 18.25 -10.49 4.03
N HIS A 138 19.31 -9.88 4.56
CA HIS A 138 19.33 -8.45 4.85
C HIS A 138 19.94 -7.63 3.71
N PHE A 139 19.19 -6.64 3.24
CA PHE A 139 19.67 -5.60 2.34
C PHE A 139 20.32 -4.47 3.15
N PRO A 140 21.34 -3.81 2.59
CA PRO A 140 21.85 -2.57 3.18
C PRO A 140 20.81 -1.46 3.15
N ASP A 141 20.90 -0.57 4.14
CA ASP A 141 20.15 0.69 4.21
C ASP A 141 20.60 1.68 3.13
#